data_AF-A0A519L5R6-F1
#
_entry.id   AF-A0A519L5R6-F1
#
_cell.length_a   1.000
_cell.length_b   1.000
_cell.length_c   1.000
_cell.angle_alpha   90.00
_cell.angle_beta   90.00
_cell.angle_gamma   90.00
#
_symmetry.space_group_name_H-M   'P 1'
#
loop_
_entity.id
_entity.type
_entity.pdbx_description
1 polymer ?
#
loop_
_entity_poly.entity_id
_entity_poly.type
_entity_poly.pdbx_seq_one_letter_code
_entity_poly.pdbx_strand_id
1 'polypeptide(L)' 'MPGAAGSGPFKPTWDSLIAGYSAPDWFRDAKLGLWAHWGPQCVPEFGDWYGRQMYIQGNPYYDHHLANYGHPSETG' A
#
# COMPACT_ATOMS: atom_id res chain seq x y z
N MET A 1 22.51 6.72 0.89
CA MET A 1 22.51 8.16 1.21
C MET A 1 22.02 8.34 2.64
N PRO A 2 22.89 8.48 3.64
CA PRO A 2 22.47 8.82 4.99
C PRO A 2 22.26 10.35 5.08
N GLY A 3 21.08 10.81 5.51
CA GLY A 3 20.89 12.24 5.83
C GLY A 3 19.62 12.92 5.34
N ALA A 4 18.46 12.26 5.32
CA ALA A 4 17.17 12.94 5.18
C ALA A 4 16.62 13.43 6.54
N ALA A 5 17.47 13.85 7.47
CA ALA A 5 17.02 14.46 8.71
C ALA A 5 16.81 15.96 8.48
N GLY A 6 15.58 16.37 8.18
CA GLY A 6 15.21 17.78 8.20
C GLY A 6 15.48 18.39 9.59
N SER A 7 15.62 19.72 9.69
CA SER A 7 15.87 20.45 10.96
C SER A 7 14.65 20.50 11.89
N GLY A 8 13.73 19.55 11.75
CA GLY A 8 12.54 19.45 12.57
C GLY A 8 12.86 19.04 14.01
N PRO A 9 11.87 19.10 14.91
CA PRO A 9 12.06 18.82 16.34
C PRO A 9 12.36 17.34 16.65
N PHE A 10 12.27 16.46 15.63
CA PHE A 10 12.45 15.02 15.78
C PHE A 10 13.84 14.56 15.33
N LYS A 11 14.48 13.74 16.17
CA LYS A 11 15.65 12.93 15.79
C LYS A 11 15.19 11.58 15.25
N PRO A 12 15.96 10.91 14.36
CA PRO A 12 15.63 9.57 13.85
C PRO A 12 15.90 8.48 14.91
N THR A 13 15.40 8.66 16.13
CA THR A 13 15.53 7.73 17.25
C THR A 13 14.17 7.50 17.90
N TRP A 14 13.97 6.30 18.44
CA TRP A 14 12.72 5.94 19.11
C TRP A 14 12.38 6.88 20.27
N ASP A 15 13.35 7.23 21.11
CA ASP A 15 13.15 8.13 22.25
C ASP A 15 12.60 9.50 21.83
N SER A 16 13.09 10.05 20.72
CA SER A 16 12.62 11.34 20.21
C SER A 16 11.19 11.27 19.70
N LEU A 17 10.80 10.16 19.06
CA LEU A 17 9.45 9.96 18.54
C LEU A 17 8.45 9.77 19.67
N ILE A 18 8.80 8.94 20.67
CA ILE A 18 7.94 8.66 21.83
C ILE A 18 7.71 9.93 22.66
N ALA A 19 8.75 10.73 22.89
CA ALA A 19 8.64 11.94 23.68
C ALA A 19 7.89 13.08 22.95
N GLY A 20 7.97 13.13 21.61
CA GLY A 20 7.50 14.28 20.84
C GLY A 20 6.19 14.09 20.07
N TYR A 21 5.77 12.85 19.79
CA TYR A 21 4.56 12.60 19.01
C TYR A 21 3.31 12.50 19.89
N SER A 22 2.28 13.25 19.52
CA SER A 22 0.92 13.04 19.97
C SER A 22 -0.03 13.19 18.78
N ALA A 23 -1.10 12.40 18.74
CA ALA A 23 -2.11 12.55 17.70
C ALA A 23 -2.83 13.89 17.89
N PRO A 24 -2.90 14.76 16.85
CA PRO A 24 -3.48 16.09 16.99
C PRO A 24 -4.99 16.01 17.25
N ASP A 25 -5.52 16.98 17.98
CA ASP A 25 -6.90 16.99 18.48
C ASP A 25 -7.94 16.79 17.37
N TRP A 26 -7.77 17.46 16.24
CA TRP A 26 -8.68 17.32 15.10
C TRP A 26 -8.75 15.88 14.59
N PHE A 27 -7.63 15.13 14.59
CA PHE A 27 -7.59 13.75 14.14
C PHE A 27 -8.26 12.83 15.18
N ARG A 28 -8.03 13.11 16.46
CA ARG A 28 -8.73 12.41 17.55
C ARG A 28 -10.24 12.64 17.46
N ASP A 29 -10.68 13.84 17.07
CA ASP A 29 -12.09 14.23 17.00
C ASP A 29 -12.81 13.80 15.72
N ALA A 30 -12.08 13.46 14.65
CA ALA A 30 -12.67 13.07 13.37
C ALA A 30 -13.57 11.83 13.45
N LYS A 31 -13.22 10.83 14.29
CA LYS A 31 -13.89 9.54 14.58
C LYS A 31 -14.20 8.61 13.39
N LEU A 32 -14.45 9.13 12.19
CA LEU A 32 -14.71 8.39 10.97
C LEU A 32 -13.76 8.87 9.87
N GLY A 33 -13.04 7.93 9.26
CA GLY A 33 -12.21 8.17 8.09
C GLY A 33 -12.67 7.27 6.95
N LEU A 34 -12.68 7.82 5.73
CA LEU A 34 -12.84 7.05 4.50
C LEU A 34 -11.49 6.97 3.80
N TRP A 35 -11.13 5.77 3.39
CA TRP A 35 -9.92 5.52 2.62
C TRP A 35 -10.28 4.60 1.45
N ALA A 36 -9.65 4.84 0.31
CA ALA A 36 -9.85 4.07 -0.90
C ALA A 36 -8.49 3.60 -1.42
N HIS A 37 -8.42 2.30 -1.73
CA HIS A 37 -7.24 1.71 -2.37
C HIS A 37 -7.50 1.65 -3.88
N TRP A 38 -6.96 2.62 -4.62
CA TRP A 38 -7.19 2.76 -6.06
C TRP A 38 -5.88 2.93 -6.83
N GLY A 39 -5.70 2.16 -7.89
CA GLY A 39 -4.51 2.16 -8.73
C GLY A 39 -4.57 1.09 -9.81
N PRO A 40 -3.45 0.76 -10.46
CA PRO A 40 -3.42 -0.23 -11.56
C PRO A 40 -3.97 -1.61 -11.19
N GLN A 41 -3.85 -2.02 -9.93
CA GLN A 41 -4.42 -3.29 -9.44
C GLN A 41 -5.95 -3.37 -9.51
N CYS A 42 -6.64 -2.22 -9.64
CA CYS A 42 -8.10 -2.19 -9.76
C CYS A 42 -8.57 -2.46 -11.19
N VAL A 43 -7.69 -2.35 -12.19
CA VAL A 43 -8.04 -2.54 -13.61
C VAL A 43 -8.67 -3.91 -13.89
N PRO A 44 -8.20 -5.02 -13.30
CA PRO A 44 -8.81 -6.32 -13.51
C PRO A 44 -10.14 -6.50 -12.79
N GLU A 45 -10.51 -5.57 -11.90
CA GLU A 45 -11.71 -5.64 -11.04
C GLU A 45 -11.84 -6.96 -10.25
N PHE A 46 -10.70 -7.62 -10.01
CA PHE A 46 -10.64 -8.96 -9.47
C PHE A 46 -9.74 -9.01 -8.24
N GLY A 47 -10.26 -8.55 -7.10
CA GLY A 47 -9.58 -8.59 -5.81
C GLY A 47 -8.38 -7.65 -5.66
N ASP A 48 -7.79 -7.67 -4.47
CA ASP A 48 -6.58 -6.91 -4.15
C ASP A 48 -5.33 -7.77 -4.40
N TRP A 49 -4.15 -7.16 -4.48
CA TRP A 49 -2.87 -7.84 -4.72
C TRP A 49 -2.78 -8.55 -6.08
N TYR A 50 -3.66 -8.21 -7.04
CA TYR A 50 -3.72 -8.85 -8.35
C TYR A 50 -2.36 -8.93 -9.03
N GLY A 51 -1.60 -7.83 -9.05
CA GLY A 51 -0.28 -7.76 -9.69
C GLY A 51 0.76 -8.73 -9.10
N ARG A 52 0.60 -9.19 -7.87
CA ARG A 52 1.43 -10.28 -7.31
C ARG A 52 0.82 -11.64 -7.62
N GLN A 53 -0.48 -11.79 -7.37
CA GLN A 53 -1.15 -13.09 -7.38
C GLN A 53 -1.31 -13.65 -8.79
N MET A 54 -1.40 -12.81 -9.81
CA MET A 54 -1.49 -13.22 -11.21
C MET A 54 -0.28 -14.01 -11.71
N TYR A 55 0.82 -14.05 -10.96
CA TYR A 55 2.01 -14.84 -11.29
C TYR A 55 2.11 -16.18 -10.56
N ILE A 56 1.16 -16.52 -9.69
CA ILE A 56 1.19 -17.75 -8.88
C ILE A 56 0.28 -18.80 -9.51
N GLN A 57 0.87 -19.79 -10.17
CA GLN A 57 0.12 -20.89 -10.81
C GLN A 57 -0.71 -21.69 -9.80
N GLY A 58 -1.91 -22.10 -10.22
CA GLY A 58 -2.91 -22.78 -9.35
C GLY A 58 -3.69 -21.83 -8.44
N ASN A 59 -3.49 -20.51 -8.60
CA ASN A 59 -4.26 -19.49 -7.90
C ASN A 59 -5.37 -18.94 -8.82
N PRO A 60 -6.61 -18.71 -8.31
CA PRO A 60 -7.68 -18.05 -9.05
C PRO A 60 -7.28 -16.75 -9.78
N TYR A 61 -6.35 -15.95 -9.25
CA TYR A 61 -5.88 -14.73 -9.93
C TYR A 61 -5.06 -15.04 -11.20
N TYR A 62 -4.25 -16.10 -11.18
CA TYR A 62 -3.50 -16.57 -12.34
C TYR A 62 -4.46 -17.12 -13.40
N ASP A 63 -5.42 -17.96 -13.01
CA ASP A 63 -6.43 -18.50 -13.91
C ASP A 63 -7.30 -17.39 -14.53
N HIS A 64 -7.66 -16.39 -13.74
CA HIS A 64 -8.34 -15.18 -14.23
C HIS A 64 -7.48 -14.42 -15.23
N HIS A 65 -6.18 -14.24 -14.97
CA HIS A 65 -5.29 -13.53 -15.88
C HIS A 65 -5.13 -14.25 -17.20
N LEU A 66 -4.92 -15.57 -17.14
CA LEU A 66 -4.87 -16.43 -18.32
C LEU A 66 -6.13 -16.32 -19.18
N ALA A 67 -7.31 -16.34 -18.56
CA ALA A 67 -8.58 -16.33 -19.28
C ALA A 67 -8.89 -14.98 -19.94
N ASN A 68 -8.43 -13.86 -19.37
CA ASN A 68 -8.82 -12.52 -19.81
C ASN A 68 -7.74 -11.76 -20.58
N TYR A 69 -6.45 -11.99 -20.27
CA TYR A 69 -5.34 -11.19 -20.77
C TYR A 69 -4.27 -12.05 -21.46
N GLY A 70 -4.02 -13.26 -20.97
CA GLY A 70 -3.02 -14.18 -21.53
C GLY A 70 -1.99 -14.62 -20.48
N HIS A 71 -0.87 -15.19 -20.94
CA HIS A 71 0.16 -15.63 -20.00
C HIS A 71 0.79 -14.42 -19.29
N PRO A 72 0.90 -14.41 -17.95
CA PRO A 72 1.39 -13.25 -17.19
C PRO A 72 2.79 -12.78 -17.59
N SER A 73 3.65 -13.65 -18.13
CA SER A 73 4.99 -13.26 -18.61
C SER A 73 4.98 -12.38 -19.87
N GLU A 74 3.86 -12.30 -20.57
CA GLU A 74 3.71 -11.52 -21.82
C GLU A 74 2.85 -10.27 -21.61
N THR A 75 2.01 -10.27 -20.57
CA THR A 75 0.89 -9.31 -20.40
C THR A 75 0.85 -8.65 -19.01
N GLY A 76 1.88 -8.87 -18.19
CA GLY A 76 1.93 -8.42 -16.80
C GLY A 76 2.94 -7.34 -16.46
#